data_AF-A0A136IWH6-F1
#
_entry.id   AF-A0A136IWH6-F1
#
_cell.length_a   1.000
_cell.length_b   1.000
_cell.length_c   1.000
_cell.angle_alpha   90.00
_cell.angle_beta   90.00
_cell.angle_gamma   90.00
#
_symmetry.space_group_name_H-M   'P 1'
#
loop_
_entity.id
_entity.type
_entity.pdbx_description
1 polymer ?
#
loop_
_entity_poly.entity_id
_entity_poly.type
_entity_poly.pdbx_seq_one_letter_code
_entity_poly.pdbx_strand_id
1 'polypeptide(L)'
;MASPIKVLGGPFPPEIVVQAVKSDLRTMSVLEESALREGTAYSCRMPRPQLPGQYSCVDHSVPDLAAARQSMTEGLYKVITASSKGEQQQSMAPATTVTLDHIVILVPHSYLALPGLSTSSPDTTAAAAGPPAWFRDLFTFSPGGRHTDGATENVLVLLADGVYLEFIAFTPRAEREDGGRLRREHKWGGFVEGSVVDWAVTVFHQDDSENEGTGGGNAGGRAREDYDAVVKPVTERLLKSHGGGGGGGGGDGDADGWLVVYGDLIPGGRKRPDGAQLEWATVPTVSVASSSSAEKKQNPVQPGQAPFWCLDETPRHLRVPYRQAGRNSGPSRIEHPNTGAVGVAKVQVTPAPGVSARSLGRLYGEVFPSSDAGGAEDQAWTLFAPEGTRYHRDGSLQIQTSSEKAGHVVVSLYTDKKELVGRKVGGEVEGGKGIWFELVGV
;
A
#
# COMPACT_ATOMS: atom_id res chain seq x y z
N MET A 1 -69.01 7.21 -4.76
CA MET A 1 -69.74 7.85 -3.65
C MET A 1 -68.92 7.70 -2.39
N ALA A 2 -68.85 8.77 -1.60
CA ALA A 2 -68.04 8.87 -0.39
C ALA A 2 -68.70 8.19 0.83
N SER A 3 -67.83 7.67 1.72
CA SER A 3 -67.96 7.48 3.18
C SER A 3 -69.02 6.50 3.75
N PRO A 4 -68.89 6.05 5.02
CA PRO A 4 -67.69 5.74 5.83
C PRO A 4 -67.79 4.38 6.57
N ILE A 5 -66.67 3.75 6.97
CA ILE A 5 -66.71 2.67 7.98
C ILE A 5 -65.61 2.85 9.04
N LYS A 6 -66.11 3.12 10.26
CA LYS A 6 -65.65 2.85 11.63
C LYS A 6 -64.22 2.38 11.91
N VAL A 7 -63.58 3.12 12.81
CA VAL A 7 -62.39 2.76 13.61
C VAL A 7 -62.80 1.96 14.85
N LEU A 8 -62.11 0.85 15.11
CA LEU A 8 -61.89 0.19 16.41
C LEU A 8 -60.38 -0.11 16.40
N GLY A 9 -59.49 0.40 17.24
CA GLY A 9 -59.54 0.47 18.70
C GLY A 9 -58.47 -0.50 19.23
N GLY A 10 -57.27 -0.02 19.55
CA GLY A 10 -56.20 -0.79 20.22
C GLY A 10 -54.83 -0.11 20.15
N PRO A 11 -54.09 0.03 21.28
CA PRO A 11 -52.80 0.71 21.31
C PRO A 11 -51.70 -0.21 20.75
N PHE A 12 -51.09 0.18 19.64
CA PHE A 12 -49.87 -0.45 19.17
C PHE A 12 -48.67 0.18 19.89
N PRO A 13 -47.77 -0.63 20.50
CA PRO A 13 -46.50 -0.12 21.02
C PRO A 13 -45.62 0.37 19.86
N PRO A 14 -44.69 1.32 20.11
CA PRO A 14 -43.80 1.82 19.07
C PRO A 14 -42.86 0.71 18.59
N GLU A 15 -43.03 0.27 17.34
CA GLU A 15 -42.00 -0.47 16.62
C GLU A 15 -40.79 0.44 16.39
N ILE A 16 -39.68 0.14 17.05
CA ILE A 16 -38.37 0.69 16.70
C ILE A 16 -37.84 -0.16 15.55
N VAL A 17 -37.96 0.37 14.32
CA VAL A 17 -37.28 -0.18 13.14
C VAL A 17 -35.83 0.32 13.17
N VAL A 18 -34.88 -0.56 13.49
CA VAL A 18 -33.44 -0.30 13.29
C VAL A 18 -33.07 -0.78 11.89
N GLN A 19 -33.03 0.14 10.91
CA GLN A 19 -32.29 -0.08 9.67
C GLN A 19 -30.82 0.26 9.91
N ALA A 20 -29.96 -0.76 9.93
CA ALA A 20 -28.51 -0.56 9.95
C ALA A 20 -28.04 -0.11 8.56
N VAL A 21 -27.72 1.18 8.43
CA VAL A 21 -26.92 1.69 7.32
C VAL A 21 -25.45 1.45 7.68
N LYS A 22 -24.74 0.69 6.84
CA LYS A 22 -23.28 0.56 6.89
C LYS A 22 -22.66 1.90 6.52
N SER A 23 -22.39 2.75 7.51
CA SER A 23 -21.50 3.91 7.34
C SER A 23 -20.72 4.13 8.63
N ASP A 24 -19.40 3.97 8.53
CA ASP A 24 -18.32 4.40 9.42
C ASP A 24 -18.36 4.09 10.93
N LEU A 25 -17.57 3.07 11.29
CA LEU A 25 -17.21 2.73 12.68
C LEU A 25 -16.29 3.75 13.37
N ARG A 26 -15.78 4.77 12.66
CA ARG A 26 -14.88 5.79 13.26
C ARG A 26 -15.61 7.01 13.83
N THR A 27 -16.83 7.30 13.41
CA THR A 27 -17.58 8.49 13.87
C THR A 27 -18.33 8.23 15.19
N MET A 28 -18.51 6.96 15.58
CA MET A 28 -19.22 6.60 16.82
C MET A 28 -18.38 6.76 18.09
N SER A 29 -17.06 6.56 18.02
CA SER A 29 -16.21 6.60 19.23
C SER A 29 -16.09 8.00 19.85
N VAL A 30 -16.17 9.06 19.03
CA VAL A 30 -16.02 10.45 19.49
C VAL A 30 -17.33 11.00 20.10
N LEU A 31 -18.49 10.48 19.69
CA LEU A 31 -19.79 10.87 20.27
C LEU A 31 -20.13 10.09 21.55
N GLU A 32 -19.65 8.85 21.69
CA GLU A 32 -19.89 8.01 22.87
C GLU A 32 -19.19 8.55 24.14
N GLU A 33 -17.97 9.07 24.05
CA GLU A 33 -17.26 9.60 25.23
C GLU A 33 -17.88 10.90 25.79
N SER A 34 -18.50 11.72 24.93
CA SER A 34 -19.10 12.99 25.34
C SER A 34 -20.50 12.79 25.95
N ALA A 35 -21.33 11.91 25.37
CA ALA A 35 -22.68 11.65 25.86
C ALA A 35 -22.72 10.91 27.22
N LEU A 36 -21.72 10.06 27.50
CA LEU A 36 -21.60 9.34 28.77
C LEU A 36 -21.17 10.23 29.95
N ARG A 37 -20.58 11.40 29.70
CA ARG A 37 -20.15 12.32 30.77
C ARG A 37 -21.21 13.31 31.24
N GLU A 38 -22.21 13.64 30.42
CA GLU A 38 -23.18 14.70 30.75
C GLU A 38 -24.64 14.23 30.93
N GLY A 39 -24.97 12.96 30.71
CA GLY A 39 -26.29 12.43 31.07
C GLY A 39 -27.46 12.99 30.26
N THR A 40 -27.21 13.51 29.06
CA THR A 40 -28.23 14.12 28.19
C THR A 40 -28.30 13.36 26.86
N ALA A 41 -29.45 12.76 26.54
CA ALA A 41 -29.69 12.13 25.25
C ALA A 41 -30.36 13.13 24.30
N TYR A 42 -29.72 13.43 23.16
CA TYR A 42 -30.35 14.22 22.09
C TYR A 42 -30.83 13.30 20.97
N SER A 43 -32.08 13.49 20.53
CA SER A 43 -32.61 12.88 19.30
C SER A 43 -32.53 13.88 18.16
N CYS A 44 -31.64 13.67 17.19
CA CYS A 44 -31.61 14.45 15.95
C CYS A 44 -32.31 13.68 14.83
N ARG A 45 -33.44 14.20 14.33
CA ARG A 45 -34.00 13.82 13.03
C ARG A 45 -33.50 14.81 11.97
N MET A 46 -32.88 14.30 10.91
CA MET A 46 -32.55 15.11 9.72
C MET A 46 -33.85 15.55 9.01
N PRO A 47 -34.08 16.84 8.71
CA PRO A 47 -35.18 17.24 7.85
C PRO A 47 -34.80 17.16 6.37
N ARG A 48 -35.78 16.83 5.51
CA ARG A 48 -35.67 16.89 4.04
C ARG A 48 -35.49 18.35 3.57
N PRO A 49 -34.91 18.60 2.38
CA PRO A 49 -34.39 19.91 2.02
C PRO A 49 -35.49 20.82 1.47
N GLN A 50 -35.90 21.85 2.22
CA GLN A 50 -36.48 23.08 1.64
C GLN A 50 -36.12 24.33 2.48
N LEU A 51 -35.42 25.26 1.80
CA LEU A 51 -35.18 26.70 2.06
C LEU A 51 -34.41 27.12 3.34
N PRO A 52 -33.63 28.23 3.26
CA PRO A 52 -32.62 28.56 4.27
C PRO A 52 -33.15 29.46 5.39
N GLY A 53 -32.78 29.13 6.63
CA GLY A 53 -32.78 30.07 7.76
C GLY A 53 -33.92 29.91 8.77
N GLN A 54 -33.83 28.90 9.65
CA GLN A 54 -34.16 28.93 11.09
C GLN A 54 -34.09 27.51 11.65
N TYR A 55 -33.26 27.27 12.67
CA TYR A 55 -33.23 26.02 13.43
C TYR A 55 -33.82 26.27 14.82
N SER A 56 -34.73 25.41 15.28
CA SER A 56 -35.13 25.35 16.69
C SER A 56 -35.04 23.91 17.19
N CYS A 57 -34.43 23.75 18.37
CA CYS A 57 -34.41 22.49 19.11
C CYS A 57 -35.60 22.49 20.07
N VAL A 58 -36.38 21.41 20.11
CA VAL A 58 -37.46 21.22 21.09
C VAL A 58 -36.97 20.24 22.15
N ASP A 59 -37.03 20.68 23.40
CA ASP A 59 -36.64 19.92 24.58
C ASP A 59 -37.76 18.94 24.98
N HIS A 60 -37.46 17.65 25.05
CA HIS A 60 -38.37 16.63 25.57
C HIS A 60 -37.66 15.87 26.69
N SER A 61 -38.05 16.19 27.93
CA SER A 61 -37.70 15.41 29.11
C SER A 61 -38.39 14.05 29.05
N VAL A 62 -37.62 12.98 28.90
CA VAL A 62 -38.13 11.62 29.01
C VAL A 62 -38.09 11.22 30.49
N PRO A 63 -39.22 10.87 31.12
CA PRO A 63 -39.23 10.37 32.48
C PRO A 63 -38.79 8.89 32.47
N ASP A 64 -37.86 8.58 33.38
CA ASP A 64 -37.45 7.23 33.78
C ASP A 64 -36.25 6.60 33.03
N LEU A 65 -35.05 7.11 33.36
CA LEU A 65 -33.75 6.56 32.95
C LEU A 65 -33.49 5.13 33.45
N ALA A 66 -34.21 4.65 34.47
CA ALA A 66 -33.94 3.34 35.07
C ALA A 66 -34.46 2.19 34.21
N ALA A 67 -35.63 2.35 33.59
CA ALA A 67 -36.24 1.33 32.73
C ALA A 67 -35.45 1.11 31.41
N ALA A 68 -34.91 2.18 30.81
CA ALA A 68 -34.09 2.08 29.60
C ALA A 68 -32.77 1.32 29.85
N ARG A 69 -32.20 1.44 31.06
CA ARG A 69 -30.94 0.80 31.44
C ARG A 69 -31.09 -0.72 31.61
N GLN A 70 -32.25 -1.16 32.11
CA GLN A 70 -32.56 -2.57 32.35
C GLN A 70 -32.87 -3.33 31.05
N SER A 71 -33.56 -2.69 30.09
CA SER A 71 -33.81 -3.27 28.76
C SER A 71 -32.54 -3.43 27.92
N MET A 72 -31.54 -2.54 28.07
CA MET A 72 -30.25 -2.66 27.37
C MET A 72 -29.36 -3.77 27.95
N THR A 73 -29.43 -4.01 29.26
CA THR A 73 -28.63 -5.07 29.91
C THR A 73 -29.19 -6.47 29.62
N GLU A 74 -30.51 -6.65 29.54
CA GLU A 74 -31.11 -7.93 29.14
C GLU A 74 -30.93 -8.25 27.64
N GLY A 75 -30.89 -7.22 26.78
CA GLY A 75 -30.57 -7.37 25.36
C GLY A 75 -29.13 -7.83 25.12
N LEU A 76 -28.16 -7.26 25.84
CA LEU A 76 -26.76 -7.70 25.77
C LEU A 76 -26.56 -9.13 26.27
N TYR A 77 -27.29 -9.56 27.32
CA TYR A 77 -27.12 -10.91 27.88
C TYR A 77 -27.61 -12.01 26.94
N LYS A 78 -28.65 -11.76 26.12
CA LYS A 78 -29.15 -12.72 25.11
C LYS A 78 -28.25 -12.83 23.87
N VAL A 79 -27.56 -11.77 23.49
CA VAL A 79 -26.54 -11.84 22.40
C VAL A 79 -25.32 -12.65 22.86
N ILE A 80 -24.93 -12.55 24.12
CA ILE A 80 -23.77 -13.25 24.67
C ILE A 80 -24.04 -14.75 24.89
N THR A 81 -25.28 -15.16 25.22
CA THR A 81 -25.58 -16.59 25.47
C THR A 81 -25.96 -17.40 24.23
N ALA A 82 -26.42 -16.77 23.14
CA ALA A 82 -26.70 -17.47 21.88
C ALA A 82 -25.44 -17.90 21.11
N SER A 83 -24.27 -17.32 21.42
CA SER A 83 -22.97 -17.71 20.84
C SER A 83 -22.28 -18.88 21.58
N SER A 84 -22.87 -19.39 22.67
CA SER A 84 -22.23 -20.42 23.51
C SER A 84 -22.63 -21.87 23.21
N LYS A 85 -23.36 -22.13 22.11
CA LYS A 85 -23.65 -23.51 21.66
C LYS A 85 -23.23 -23.72 20.21
N GLY A 86 -21.97 -24.15 20.05
CA GLY A 86 -21.58 -25.02 18.95
C GLY A 86 -21.18 -24.35 17.64
N GLU A 87 -20.49 -23.21 17.67
CA GLU A 87 -19.64 -22.81 16.56
C GLU A 87 -18.19 -23.07 16.98
N GLN A 88 -17.56 -24.02 16.29
CA GLN A 88 -16.11 -24.18 16.35
C GLN A 88 -15.48 -22.82 16.10
N GLN A 89 -14.55 -22.47 16.98
CA GLN A 89 -13.77 -21.25 16.96
C GLN A 89 -13.07 -21.11 15.60
N GLN A 90 -13.75 -20.51 14.62
CA GLN A 90 -13.10 -19.96 13.45
C GLN A 90 -12.31 -18.78 13.98
N SER A 91 -10.99 -19.01 14.12
CA SER A 91 -10.00 -17.95 14.22
C SER A 91 -10.39 -16.83 13.25
N MET A 92 -10.79 -15.66 13.76
CA MET A 92 -10.86 -14.47 12.91
C MET A 92 -9.47 -14.32 12.31
N ALA A 93 -9.35 -14.49 10.99
CA ALA A 93 -8.08 -14.26 10.31
C ALA A 93 -7.59 -12.84 10.65
N PRO A 94 -6.29 -12.64 10.89
CA PRO A 94 -5.76 -11.31 11.18
C PRO A 94 -6.13 -10.36 10.03
N ALA A 95 -6.33 -9.08 10.34
CA ALA A 95 -6.67 -8.08 9.35
C ALA A 95 -5.50 -7.89 8.36
N THR A 96 -5.53 -8.61 7.24
CA THR A 96 -4.57 -8.47 6.15
C THR A 96 -4.76 -7.12 5.47
N THR A 97 -3.71 -6.30 5.42
CA THR A 97 -3.76 -4.98 4.77
C THR A 97 -2.74 -4.93 3.65
N VAL A 98 -3.14 -4.41 2.48
CA VAL A 98 -2.19 -4.12 1.40
C VAL A 98 -1.39 -2.89 1.78
N THR A 99 -0.06 -3.02 1.84
CA THR A 99 0.83 -1.90 2.18
C THR A 99 1.92 -1.74 1.12
N LEU A 100 2.47 -0.54 1.01
CA LEU A 100 3.71 -0.31 0.28
C LEU A 100 4.83 -1.16 0.90
N ASP A 101 5.59 -1.85 0.06
CA ASP A 101 6.72 -2.68 0.48
C ASP A 101 8.02 -1.90 0.37
N HIS A 102 8.34 -1.45 -0.85
CA HIS A 102 9.54 -0.68 -1.14
C HIS A 102 9.47 0.08 -2.46
N ILE A 103 10.41 1.01 -2.61
CA ILE A 103 10.67 1.76 -3.84
C ILE A 103 12.01 1.30 -4.42
N VAL A 104 12.05 0.95 -5.70
CA VAL A 104 13.27 0.48 -6.39
C VAL A 104 13.90 1.63 -7.16
N ILE A 105 15.15 1.94 -6.85
CA ILE A 105 15.90 3.05 -7.42
C ILE A 105 17.17 2.51 -8.06
N LEU A 106 17.28 2.64 -9.38
CA LEU A 106 18.46 2.19 -10.12
C LEU A 106 19.58 3.21 -9.99
N VAL A 107 20.75 2.76 -9.56
CA VAL A 107 21.98 3.57 -9.44
C VAL A 107 23.16 2.89 -10.13
N PRO A 108 24.22 3.63 -10.48
CA PRO A 108 25.46 3.03 -10.94
C PRO A 108 26.04 2.14 -9.85
N HIS A 109 26.70 1.05 -10.24
CA HIS A 109 27.27 0.09 -9.28
C HIS A 109 28.25 0.74 -8.27
N SER A 110 28.95 1.81 -8.66
CA SER A 110 29.83 2.55 -7.75
C SER A 110 29.10 3.16 -6.55
N TYR A 111 27.79 3.40 -6.64
CA TYR A 111 27.01 3.96 -5.54
C TYR A 111 26.79 2.98 -4.39
N LEU A 112 26.97 1.67 -4.64
CA LEU A 112 26.87 0.63 -3.62
C LEU A 112 28.16 0.48 -2.81
N ALA A 113 29.26 1.11 -3.24
CA ALA A 113 30.56 1.09 -2.56
C ALA A 113 30.60 2.02 -1.33
N LEU A 114 29.66 1.84 -0.41
CA LEU A 114 29.56 2.62 0.83
C LEU A 114 30.54 2.07 1.90
N PRO A 115 31.26 2.95 2.62
CA PRO A 115 32.16 2.53 3.69
C PRO A 115 31.43 1.71 4.76
N GLY A 116 31.99 0.57 5.14
CA GLY A 116 31.43 -0.30 6.19
C GLY A 116 30.25 -1.19 5.78
N LEU A 117 29.80 -1.13 4.53
CA LEU A 117 28.70 -1.96 4.02
C LEU A 117 29.11 -3.01 2.97
N SER A 118 30.31 -2.88 2.40
CA SER A 118 30.81 -3.82 1.39
C SER A 118 31.25 -5.14 2.02
N THR A 119 30.70 -6.25 1.53
CA THR A 119 31.04 -7.62 1.98
C THR A 119 31.61 -8.48 0.86
N SER A 120 31.79 -7.91 -0.33
CA SER A 120 32.54 -8.53 -1.42
C SER A 120 34.03 -8.31 -1.19
N SER A 121 34.80 -9.40 -1.19
CA SER A 121 36.26 -9.35 -1.32
C SER A 121 36.64 -8.39 -2.45
N PRO A 122 37.66 -7.53 -2.28
CA PRO A 122 38.03 -6.57 -3.31
C PRO A 122 38.53 -7.35 -4.53
N ASP A 123 37.71 -7.46 -5.59
CA ASP A 123 38.23 -7.70 -6.93
C ASP A 123 38.96 -6.43 -7.36
N THR A 124 40.24 -6.39 -7.01
CA THR A 124 41.16 -5.28 -7.20
C THR A 124 41.48 -5.10 -8.68
N THR A 125 40.63 -4.42 -9.45
CA THR A 125 41.06 -3.77 -10.71
C THR A 125 40.32 -2.49 -11.09
N ALA A 126 39.29 -2.06 -10.36
CA ALA A 126 38.71 -0.73 -10.57
C ALA A 126 38.24 -0.10 -9.27
N ALA A 127 39.15 0.62 -8.60
CA ALA A 127 38.74 1.63 -7.61
C ALA A 127 38.08 2.79 -8.37
N ALA A 128 36.86 2.59 -8.85
CA ALA A 128 35.99 3.70 -9.17
C ALA A 128 35.80 4.50 -7.88
N ALA A 129 35.91 5.83 -7.95
CA ALA A 129 35.58 6.69 -6.83
C ALA A 129 34.22 6.24 -6.27
N GLY A 130 34.14 6.03 -4.95
CA GLY A 130 32.89 5.65 -4.28
C GLY A 130 31.77 6.67 -4.51
N PRO A 131 30.58 6.46 -3.94
CA PRO A 131 29.46 7.38 -4.17
C PRO A 131 29.82 8.82 -3.80
N PRO A 132 29.26 9.81 -4.50
CA PRO A 132 29.45 11.21 -4.15
C PRO A 132 28.98 11.50 -2.71
N ALA A 133 29.59 12.51 -2.08
CA ALA A 133 29.30 12.85 -0.68
C ALA A 133 27.81 13.10 -0.41
N TRP A 134 27.12 13.80 -1.33
CA TRP A 134 25.68 14.05 -1.21
C TRP A 134 24.88 12.76 -1.06
N PHE A 135 25.28 11.68 -1.74
CA PHE A 135 24.57 10.40 -1.71
C PHE A 135 24.88 9.67 -0.41
N ARG A 136 26.17 9.58 -0.05
CA ARG A 136 26.65 8.96 1.19
C ARG A 136 25.97 9.52 2.42
N ASP A 137 25.75 10.84 2.42
CA ASP A 137 25.23 11.56 3.56
C ASP A 137 23.69 11.68 3.48
N LEU A 138 23.04 11.29 2.38
CA LEU A 138 21.60 11.47 2.21
C LEU A 138 20.79 10.66 3.23
N PHE A 139 21.19 9.40 3.45
CA PHE A 139 20.50 8.47 4.34
C PHE A 139 21.49 7.63 5.13
N THR A 140 21.05 7.09 6.27
CA THR A 140 21.69 5.91 6.86
C THR A 140 21.38 4.68 6.01
N PHE A 141 22.40 4.12 5.37
CA PHE A 141 22.28 2.92 4.56
C PHE A 141 22.51 1.65 5.39
N SER A 142 21.80 0.59 5.03
CA SER A 142 21.92 -0.76 5.58
C SER A 142 22.46 -1.72 4.54
N PRO A 143 23.19 -2.79 4.95
CA PRO A 143 23.64 -3.81 4.03
C PRO A 143 22.46 -4.44 3.29
N GLY A 144 22.61 -4.57 1.98
CA GLY A 144 21.67 -5.32 1.16
C GLY A 144 22.19 -6.71 0.87
N GLY A 145 22.28 -7.05 -0.42
CA GLY A 145 22.81 -8.31 -0.89
C GLY A 145 22.74 -8.44 -2.40
N ARG A 146 23.21 -9.58 -2.91
CA ARG A 146 23.10 -9.94 -4.32
C ARG A 146 21.85 -10.77 -4.56
N HIS A 147 21.09 -10.43 -5.59
CA HIS A 147 19.94 -11.21 -6.03
C HIS A 147 20.38 -12.57 -6.58
N THR A 148 19.53 -13.58 -6.42
CA THR A 148 19.86 -14.97 -6.75
C THR A 148 20.14 -15.21 -8.23
N ASP A 149 19.63 -14.35 -9.12
CA ASP A 149 19.94 -14.37 -10.56
C ASP A 149 21.35 -13.85 -10.87
N GLY A 150 22.02 -13.22 -9.90
CA GLY A 150 23.34 -12.58 -10.05
C GLY A 150 23.34 -11.31 -10.91
N ALA A 151 22.20 -10.86 -11.41
CA ALA A 151 22.10 -9.72 -12.30
C ALA A 151 22.31 -8.41 -11.54
N THR A 152 21.79 -8.33 -10.32
CA THR A 152 21.75 -7.10 -9.54
C THR A 152 22.14 -7.32 -8.08
N GLU A 153 22.59 -6.25 -7.45
CA GLU A 153 22.84 -6.17 -6.01
C GLU A 153 22.35 -4.83 -5.46
N ASN A 154 22.12 -4.76 -4.15
CA ASN A 154 21.49 -3.62 -3.51
C ASN A 154 22.16 -3.17 -2.21
N VAL A 155 21.85 -1.93 -1.84
CA VAL A 155 21.90 -1.40 -0.46
C VAL A 155 20.53 -0.83 -0.12
N LEU A 156 20.20 -0.82 1.18
CA LEU A 156 18.85 -0.47 1.63
C LEU A 156 18.85 0.80 2.46
N VAL A 157 17.74 1.53 2.42
CA VAL A 157 17.39 2.57 3.38
C VAL A 157 16.10 2.13 4.05
N LEU A 158 16.17 1.74 5.32
CA LEU A 158 15.02 1.26 6.09
C LEU A 158 14.31 2.44 6.74
N LEU A 159 13.03 2.65 6.45
CA LEU A 159 12.24 3.73 7.02
C LEU A 159 11.47 3.25 8.25
N ALA A 160 11.12 4.18 9.13
CA ALA A 160 10.44 3.89 10.39
C ALA A 160 9.02 3.33 10.19
N ASP A 161 8.35 3.70 9.10
CA ASP A 161 7.03 3.20 8.70
C ASP A 161 7.03 1.75 8.20
N GLY A 162 8.18 1.08 8.14
CA GLY A 162 8.35 -0.30 7.69
C GLY A 162 8.47 -0.47 6.17
N VAL A 163 8.44 0.62 5.41
CA VAL A 163 8.82 0.68 4.00
C VAL A 163 10.35 0.80 3.90
N TYR A 164 10.94 0.38 2.78
CA TYR A 164 12.35 0.67 2.49
C TYR A 164 12.57 1.23 1.09
N LEU A 165 13.67 1.94 0.90
CA LEU A 165 14.19 2.29 -0.41
C LEU A 165 15.28 1.29 -0.79
N GLU A 166 15.13 0.67 -1.94
CA GLU A 166 16.09 -0.26 -2.51
C GLU A 166 16.93 0.46 -3.56
N PHE A 167 18.16 0.83 -3.18
CA PHE A 167 19.13 1.31 -4.15
C PHE A 167 19.80 0.10 -4.79
N ILE A 168 19.45 -0.16 -6.04
CA ILE A 168 19.86 -1.33 -6.78
C ILE A 168 20.81 -0.95 -7.91
N ALA A 169 21.78 -1.80 -8.22
CA ALA A 169 22.64 -1.67 -9.39
C ALA A 169 22.82 -3.02 -10.08
N PHE A 170 23.05 -2.97 -11.39
CA PHE A 170 23.54 -4.13 -12.14
C PHE A 170 24.96 -4.47 -11.70
N THR A 171 25.23 -5.77 -11.53
CA THR A 171 26.55 -6.23 -11.13
C THR A 171 27.57 -5.99 -12.25
N PRO A 172 28.87 -5.86 -11.95
CA PRO A 172 29.91 -5.72 -12.96
C PRO A 172 29.93 -6.90 -13.94
N ARG A 173 29.49 -8.06 -13.46
CA ARG A 173 29.24 -9.26 -14.26
C ARG A 173 28.10 -9.03 -15.26
N ALA A 174 26.95 -8.56 -14.80
CA ALA A 174 25.78 -8.35 -15.64
C ALA A 174 26.01 -7.34 -16.77
N GLU A 175 26.89 -6.37 -16.54
CA GLU A 175 27.29 -5.37 -17.53
C GLU A 175 28.26 -5.90 -18.59
N ARG A 176 29.18 -6.80 -18.21
CA ARG A 176 30.32 -7.18 -19.07
C ARG A 176 30.18 -8.53 -19.73
N GLU A 177 29.64 -9.53 -19.05
CA GLU A 177 29.56 -10.89 -19.57
C GLU A 177 28.56 -11.00 -20.72
N ASP A 178 28.90 -11.80 -21.73
CA ASP A 178 28.11 -12.00 -22.96
C ASP A 178 27.65 -10.67 -23.58
N GLY A 179 28.55 -9.69 -23.53
CA GLY A 179 28.34 -8.32 -23.99
C GLY A 179 27.31 -7.54 -23.19
N GLY A 180 26.96 -7.93 -21.96
CA GLY A 180 25.92 -7.30 -21.14
C GLY A 180 24.54 -7.94 -21.29
N ARG A 181 24.49 -9.22 -21.72
CA ARG A 181 23.23 -9.93 -21.98
C ARG A 181 22.33 -9.98 -20.75
N LEU A 182 22.91 -10.25 -19.58
CA LEU A 182 22.17 -10.35 -18.33
C LEU A 182 21.45 -9.04 -17.98
N ARG A 183 22.08 -7.87 -18.18
CA ARG A 183 21.40 -6.58 -18.07
C ARG A 183 20.32 -6.43 -19.14
N ARG A 184 20.63 -6.65 -20.42
CA ARG A 184 19.68 -6.42 -21.52
C ARG A 184 18.38 -7.24 -21.42
N GLU A 185 18.47 -8.47 -20.92
CA GLU A 185 17.32 -9.36 -20.75
C GLU A 185 16.55 -9.11 -19.44
N HIS A 186 17.14 -8.36 -18.50
CA HIS A 186 16.51 -8.03 -17.23
C HIS A 186 15.41 -6.98 -17.40
N LYS A 187 14.32 -7.08 -16.63
CA LYS A 187 13.16 -6.16 -16.71
C LYS A 187 13.51 -4.68 -16.51
N TRP A 188 14.54 -4.41 -15.70
CA TRP A 188 15.06 -3.05 -15.46
C TRP A 188 16.24 -2.66 -16.38
N GLY A 189 16.62 -3.53 -17.32
CA GLY A 189 17.84 -3.39 -18.13
C GLY A 189 17.89 -2.14 -19.00
N GLY A 190 16.73 -1.73 -19.52
CA GLY A 190 16.56 -0.55 -20.37
C GLY A 190 16.38 0.77 -19.61
N PHE A 191 16.34 0.74 -18.27
CA PHE A 191 16.22 1.96 -17.48
C PHE A 191 17.58 2.64 -17.32
N VAL A 192 17.52 3.96 -17.17
CA VAL A 192 18.67 4.81 -16.91
C VAL A 192 18.86 4.94 -15.41
N GLU A 193 20.11 4.88 -14.98
CA GLU A 193 20.53 5.13 -13.61
C GLU A 193 20.09 6.52 -13.12
N GLY A 194 19.89 6.64 -11.81
CA GLY A 194 19.37 7.85 -11.19
C GLY A 194 17.86 8.02 -11.34
N SER A 195 17.11 6.91 -11.41
CA SER A 195 15.65 6.94 -11.53
C SER A 195 14.98 5.91 -10.63
N VAL A 196 13.73 6.20 -10.23
CA VAL A 196 12.81 5.20 -9.67
C VAL A 196 12.35 4.32 -10.83
N VAL A 197 12.70 3.04 -10.79
CA VAL A 197 12.45 2.09 -11.89
C VAL A 197 11.29 1.16 -11.61
N ASP A 198 10.93 0.99 -10.33
CA ASP A 198 9.83 0.15 -9.92
C ASP A 198 9.39 0.48 -8.49
N TRP A 199 8.28 -0.09 -8.06
CA TRP A 199 7.82 -0.04 -6.68
C TRP A 199 6.94 -1.23 -6.38
N ALA A 200 6.91 -1.65 -5.11
CA ALA A 200 6.27 -2.88 -4.70
C ALA A 200 5.23 -2.66 -3.60
N VAL A 201 4.22 -3.51 -3.60
CA VAL A 201 3.30 -3.70 -2.46
C VAL A 201 3.44 -5.10 -1.89
N THR A 202 2.95 -5.29 -0.68
CA THR A 202 2.88 -6.59 -0.02
C THR A 202 1.55 -6.76 0.70
N VAL A 203 1.27 -7.99 1.14
CA VAL A 203 0.21 -8.28 2.10
C VAL A 203 0.85 -8.23 3.48
N PHE A 204 0.53 -7.19 4.26
CA PHE A 204 1.02 -7.05 5.61
C PHE A 204 0.09 -7.77 6.59
N HIS A 205 0.68 -8.61 7.44
CA HIS A 205 -0.02 -9.34 8.48
C HIS A 205 0.39 -8.81 9.84
N GLN A 206 -0.57 -8.41 10.67
CA GLN A 206 -0.28 -7.91 12.02
C GLN A 206 0.43 -8.96 12.90
N ASP A 207 0.30 -10.26 12.62
CA ASP A 207 1.00 -11.30 13.40
C ASP A 207 2.50 -11.41 13.08
N ASP A 208 2.97 -10.82 11.96
CA ASP A 208 4.41 -10.60 11.71
C ASP A 208 5.05 -9.71 12.78
N SER A 209 4.20 -9.03 13.56
CA SER A 209 4.56 -8.07 14.55
C SER A 209 4.75 -8.66 15.96
N GLU A 210 4.24 -9.86 16.24
CA GLU A 210 4.18 -10.41 17.61
C GLU A 210 4.88 -11.77 17.80
N ASN A 211 5.15 -12.53 16.73
CA ASN A 211 5.66 -13.90 16.85
C ASN A 211 7.15 -14.04 16.50
N GLU A 212 8.02 -13.31 17.21
CA GLU A 212 9.48 -13.47 17.12
C GLU A 212 10.02 -14.72 17.85
N GLY A 213 9.16 -15.51 18.48
CA GLY A 213 9.57 -16.66 19.27
C GLY A 213 8.64 -17.85 19.07
N THR A 214 9.20 -18.95 18.57
CA THR A 214 8.59 -20.28 18.41
C THR A 214 7.75 -20.48 17.14
N GLY A 215 8.43 -20.65 16.01
CA GLY A 215 7.76 -21.03 14.77
C GLY A 215 8.72 -21.53 13.70
N GLY A 216 9.41 -22.64 13.96
CA GLY A 216 10.00 -23.47 12.88
C GLY A 216 8.93 -24.17 12.05
N GLY A 217 7.86 -23.46 11.67
CA GLY A 217 6.83 -23.92 10.75
C GLY A 217 7.28 -23.62 9.33
N ASN A 218 7.08 -24.57 8.42
CA ASN A 218 7.47 -24.52 7.00
C ASN A 218 7.40 -23.10 6.41
N ALA A 219 8.56 -22.48 6.19
CA ALA A 219 8.73 -21.20 5.49
C ALA A 219 8.46 -21.29 3.98
N GLY A 220 7.64 -22.25 3.55
CA GLY A 220 7.29 -22.49 2.16
C GLY A 220 5.79 -22.45 2.01
N GLY A 221 5.29 -21.47 1.26
CA GLY A 221 3.89 -21.42 0.84
C GLY A 221 3.16 -20.14 1.27
N ARG A 222 3.76 -19.28 2.09
CA ARG A 222 3.10 -18.05 2.52
C ARG A 222 2.84 -17.10 1.35
N ALA A 223 3.83 -16.92 0.48
CA ALA A 223 3.63 -16.07 -0.68
C ALA A 223 2.54 -16.64 -1.61
N ARG A 224 2.41 -17.96 -1.67
CA ARG A 224 1.35 -18.62 -2.43
C ARG A 224 -0.03 -18.39 -1.80
N GLU A 225 -0.14 -18.48 -0.48
CA GLU A 225 -1.37 -18.19 0.25
C GLU A 225 -1.82 -16.75 0.06
N ASP A 226 -0.91 -15.78 0.21
CA ASP A 226 -1.19 -14.36 -0.02
C ASP A 226 -1.57 -14.08 -1.48
N TYR A 227 -0.94 -14.76 -2.43
CA TYR A 227 -1.31 -14.67 -3.84
C TYR A 227 -2.74 -15.15 -4.09
N ASP A 228 -3.08 -16.34 -3.61
CA ASP A 228 -4.39 -16.95 -3.84
C ASP A 228 -5.50 -16.19 -3.09
N ALA A 229 -5.19 -15.61 -1.92
CA ALA A 229 -6.16 -14.87 -1.09
C ALA A 229 -6.37 -13.41 -1.52
N VAL A 230 -5.35 -12.73 -2.05
CA VAL A 230 -5.39 -11.28 -2.32
C VAL A 230 -5.15 -10.96 -3.80
N VAL A 231 -4.00 -11.37 -4.34
CA VAL A 231 -3.54 -10.94 -5.67
C VAL A 231 -4.40 -11.50 -6.80
N LYS A 232 -4.69 -12.80 -6.74
CA LYS A 232 -5.49 -13.49 -7.75
C LYS A 232 -6.93 -12.96 -7.81
N PRO A 233 -7.65 -12.74 -6.69
CA PRO A 233 -8.96 -12.09 -6.71
C PRO A 233 -8.96 -10.68 -7.32
N VAL A 234 -7.90 -9.88 -7.13
CA VAL A 234 -7.76 -8.57 -7.80
C VAL A 234 -7.74 -8.76 -9.32
N THR A 235 -6.90 -9.67 -9.83
CA THR A 235 -6.84 -9.98 -11.27
C THR A 235 -8.19 -10.48 -11.81
N GLU A 236 -8.88 -11.36 -11.09
CA GLU A 236 -10.18 -11.88 -11.50
C GLU A 236 -11.26 -10.79 -11.58
N ARG A 237 -11.30 -9.85 -10.63
CA ARG A 237 -12.22 -8.71 -10.65
C ARG A 237 -11.93 -7.76 -11.80
N LEU A 238 -10.65 -7.46 -12.06
CA LEU A 238 -10.23 -6.65 -13.20
C LEU A 238 -10.71 -7.27 -14.53
N LEU A 239 -10.45 -8.56 -14.74
CA LEU A 239 -10.87 -9.29 -15.95
C LEU A 239 -12.40 -9.30 -16.10
N LYS A 240 -13.14 -9.53 -14.99
CA LYS A 240 -14.61 -9.57 -14.99
C LYS A 240 -15.24 -8.21 -15.29
N SER A 241 -14.70 -7.13 -14.72
CA SER A 241 -15.21 -5.76 -14.92
C SER A 241 -15.07 -5.28 -16.36
N HIS A 242 -14.17 -5.89 -17.13
CA HIS A 242 -13.90 -5.54 -18.52
C HIS A 242 -14.81 -6.30 -19.52
N GLY A 243 -15.19 -7.55 -19.21
CA GLY A 243 -16.03 -8.39 -20.08
C GLY A 243 -17.53 -8.09 -20.10
N GLY A 244 -18.02 -7.12 -19.31
CA GLY A 244 -19.45 -6.80 -19.17
C GLY A 244 -19.98 -5.65 -20.03
N GLY A 245 -19.14 -4.97 -20.81
CA GLY A 245 -19.47 -3.74 -21.54
C GLY A 245 -20.01 -3.94 -22.96
N GLY A 246 -21.00 -4.81 -23.14
CA GLY A 246 -21.77 -4.87 -24.39
C GLY A 246 -22.90 -3.85 -24.38
N GLY A 247 -22.65 -2.60 -24.76
CA GLY A 247 -23.74 -1.65 -25.01
C GLY A 247 -23.39 -0.16 -24.94
N GLY A 248 -23.24 0.46 -26.11
CA GLY A 248 -23.74 1.80 -26.43
C GLY A 248 -23.30 2.99 -25.57
N GLY A 249 -22.26 3.70 -26.04
CA GLY A 249 -21.95 5.06 -25.58
C GLY A 249 -20.72 5.58 -26.31
N GLY A 250 -20.94 6.24 -27.46
CA GLY A 250 -19.88 6.86 -28.25
C GLY A 250 -19.26 8.08 -27.54
N GLY A 251 -17.99 8.33 -27.84
CA GLY A 251 -17.30 9.58 -27.50
C GLY A 251 -16.12 9.46 -26.55
N ASP A 252 -15.29 8.41 -26.72
CA ASP A 252 -13.83 8.39 -26.50
C ASP A 252 -13.43 6.93 -26.38
N GLY A 253 -13.06 6.33 -27.52
CA GLY A 253 -12.67 4.93 -27.57
C GLY A 253 -11.57 4.63 -26.56
N ASP A 254 -11.71 3.51 -25.84
CA ASP A 254 -10.54 2.77 -25.34
C ASP A 254 -9.71 2.40 -26.58
N ALA A 255 -8.82 3.29 -27.01
CA ALA A 255 -8.09 3.13 -28.27
C ALA A 255 -7.20 1.88 -28.29
N ASP A 256 -6.89 1.33 -27.11
CA ASP A 256 -5.89 0.27 -27.01
C ASP A 256 -6.51 -1.11 -26.76
N GLY A 257 -7.68 -1.20 -26.11
CA GLY A 257 -8.27 -2.51 -25.78
C GLY A 257 -7.32 -3.39 -24.95
N TRP A 258 -6.46 -2.82 -24.10
CA TRP A 258 -5.55 -3.54 -23.21
C TRP A 258 -5.86 -3.21 -21.75
N LEU A 259 -5.89 -4.23 -20.90
CA LEU A 259 -6.08 -4.13 -19.46
C LEU A 259 -4.79 -4.53 -18.75
N VAL A 260 -4.37 -3.74 -17.76
CA VAL A 260 -3.26 -4.07 -16.84
C VAL A 260 -3.79 -4.97 -15.72
N VAL A 261 -3.15 -6.13 -15.54
CA VAL A 261 -3.49 -7.14 -14.52
C VAL A 261 -2.23 -7.74 -13.91
N TYR A 262 -2.35 -8.55 -12.86
CA TYR A 262 -1.22 -9.30 -12.30
C TYR A 262 -1.00 -10.64 -13.01
N GLY A 263 0.27 -10.97 -13.22
CA GLY A 263 0.70 -12.25 -13.79
C GLY A 263 0.85 -13.36 -12.75
N ASP A 264 1.78 -14.28 -13.05
CA ASP A 264 2.08 -15.42 -12.19
C ASP A 264 3.13 -15.08 -11.12
N LEU A 265 3.18 -15.92 -10.08
CA LEU A 265 4.24 -15.90 -9.06
C LEU A 265 5.59 -16.26 -9.67
N ILE A 266 6.60 -15.43 -9.38
CA ILE A 266 7.98 -15.65 -9.78
C ILE A 266 8.84 -15.72 -8.50
N PRO A 267 9.41 -16.89 -8.16
CA PRO A 267 10.31 -17.01 -7.03
C PRO A 267 11.50 -16.05 -7.14
N GLY A 268 11.85 -15.43 -6.03
CA GLY A 268 12.94 -14.48 -5.91
C GLY A 268 13.67 -14.64 -4.58
N GLY A 269 14.80 -13.98 -4.46
CA GLY A 269 15.59 -14.04 -3.25
C GLY A 269 16.86 -13.22 -3.33
N ARG A 270 17.49 -13.04 -2.18
CA ARG A 270 18.86 -12.54 -2.09
C ARG A 270 19.64 -13.29 -1.03
N LYS A 271 20.95 -13.32 -1.24
CA LYS A 271 21.89 -13.78 -0.24
C LYS A 271 22.43 -12.59 0.54
N ARG A 272 22.27 -12.62 1.87
CA ARG A 272 22.85 -11.63 2.79
C ARG A 272 24.36 -11.83 2.93
N PRO A 273 25.09 -10.80 3.39
CA PRO A 273 26.51 -10.89 3.70
C PRO A 273 26.92 -11.99 4.67
N ASP A 274 26.07 -12.29 5.66
CA ASP A 274 26.28 -13.35 6.65
C ASP A 274 25.97 -14.75 6.10
N GLY A 275 25.58 -14.85 4.83
CA GLY A 275 25.28 -16.10 4.16
C GLY A 275 23.83 -16.56 4.28
N ALA A 276 22.98 -15.85 5.05
CA ALA A 276 21.56 -16.17 5.14
C ALA A 276 20.87 -15.97 3.78
N GLN A 277 20.05 -16.96 3.40
CA GLN A 277 19.23 -16.91 2.20
C GLN A 277 17.86 -16.32 2.59
N LEU A 278 17.46 -15.25 1.91
CA LEU A 278 16.14 -14.66 2.04
C LEU A 278 15.35 -14.94 0.76
N GLU A 279 14.11 -15.38 0.92
CA GLU A 279 13.25 -15.82 -0.18
C GLU A 279 11.92 -15.05 -0.15
N TRP A 280 11.39 -14.80 -1.34
CA TRP A 280 10.09 -14.17 -1.59
C TRP A 280 9.56 -14.64 -2.94
N ALA A 281 8.32 -14.28 -3.26
CA ALA A 281 7.81 -14.37 -4.62
C ALA A 281 7.36 -13.00 -5.10
N THR A 282 7.72 -12.68 -6.34
CA THR A 282 7.24 -11.46 -7.01
C THR A 282 6.07 -11.76 -7.94
N VAL A 283 5.15 -10.81 -8.07
CA VAL A 283 4.07 -10.89 -9.08
C VAL A 283 4.10 -9.63 -9.93
N PRO A 284 4.59 -9.69 -11.18
CA PRO A 284 4.64 -8.53 -12.05
C PRO A 284 3.26 -8.20 -12.61
N THR A 285 3.13 -6.99 -13.15
CA THR A 285 1.99 -6.62 -13.98
C THR A 285 2.21 -6.95 -15.45
N VAL A 286 1.16 -7.41 -16.10
CA VAL A 286 1.10 -7.70 -17.54
C VAL A 286 -0.10 -7.01 -18.15
N SER A 287 -0.05 -6.73 -19.44
CA SER A 287 -1.19 -6.25 -20.21
C SER A 287 -1.82 -7.40 -20.97
N VAL A 288 -3.15 -7.47 -20.94
CA VAL A 288 -3.96 -8.47 -21.64
C VAL A 288 -4.95 -7.81 -22.57
N ALA A 289 -5.17 -8.41 -23.73
CA ALA A 289 -6.12 -7.90 -24.71
C ALA A 289 -7.57 -8.05 -24.21
N SER A 290 -8.39 -7.07 -24.55
CA SER A 290 -9.80 -6.93 -24.18
C SER A 290 -10.72 -7.96 -24.86
N SER A 291 -10.31 -8.52 -26.01
CA SER A 291 -11.15 -9.45 -26.79
C SER A 291 -10.84 -10.91 -26.49
N SER A 292 -11.91 -11.69 -26.28
CA SER A 292 -11.91 -13.11 -25.92
C SER A 292 -11.38 -14.09 -26.99
N SER A 293 -10.79 -13.58 -28.07
CA SER A 293 -10.43 -14.36 -29.27
C SER A 293 -8.95 -14.31 -29.64
N ALA A 294 -8.16 -13.44 -29.02
CA ALA A 294 -6.71 -13.51 -29.15
C ALA A 294 -6.20 -14.55 -28.13
N GLU A 295 -5.28 -15.43 -28.54
CA GLU A 295 -4.44 -16.18 -27.59
C GLU A 295 -4.03 -15.27 -26.43
N LYS A 296 -3.93 -15.81 -25.20
CA LYS A 296 -3.52 -15.12 -23.96
C LYS A 296 -2.14 -14.46 -24.09
N LYS A 297 -2.02 -13.45 -24.95
CA LYS A 297 -0.79 -12.74 -25.22
C LYS A 297 -0.67 -11.70 -24.14
N GLN A 298 -0.04 -12.12 -23.04
CA GLN A 298 0.39 -11.24 -21.98
C GLN A 298 1.63 -10.50 -22.48
N ASN A 299 1.56 -9.17 -22.52
CA ASN A 299 2.75 -8.37 -22.77
C ASN A 299 3.24 -7.77 -21.44
N PRO A 300 4.56 -7.65 -21.22
CA PRO A 300 5.08 -6.96 -20.06
C PRO A 300 4.58 -5.51 -20.04
N VAL A 301 4.09 -5.06 -18.88
CA VAL A 301 3.91 -3.62 -18.64
C VAL A 301 5.26 -3.05 -18.21
N GLN A 302 5.60 -1.85 -18.69
CA GLN A 302 6.83 -1.19 -18.28
C GLN A 302 6.89 -1.13 -16.74
N PRO A 303 7.98 -1.56 -16.10
CA PRO A 303 8.17 -1.45 -14.65
C PRO A 303 7.93 -0.02 -14.11
N GLY A 304 7.46 0.07 -12.87
CA GLY A 304 7.10 1.33 -12.20
C GLY A 304 5.73 1.91 -12.55
N GLN A 305 5.10 1.45 -13.64
CA GLN A 305 3.77 1.92 -14.04
C GLN A 305 2.65 1.45 -13.11
N ALA A 306 2.83 0.31 -12.47
CA ALA A 306 1.94 -0.27 -11.48
C ALA A 306 2.82 -1.02 -10.46
N PRO A 307 2.38 -1.19 -9.21
CA PRO A 307 3.21 -1.88 -8.23
C PRO A 307 3.24 -3.36 -8.57
N PHE A 308 4.41 -3.98 -8.49
CA PHE A 308 4.48 -5.44 -8.41
C PHE A 308 4.22 -5.91 -6.97
N TRP A 309 3.80 -7.15 -6.79
CA TRP A 309 3.72 -7.73 -5.44
C TRP A 309 5.06 -8.30 -5.04
N CYS A 310 5.51 -8.03 -3.82
CA CYS A 310 6.64 -8.67 -3.16
C CYS A 310 6.10 -9.42 -1.95
N LEU A 311 5.89 -10.72 -2.10
CA LEU A 311 5.23 -11.56 -1.11
C LEU A 311 6.28 -12.37 -0.34
N ASP A 312 6.26 -12.24 0.98
CA ASP A 312 7.25 -12.84 1.87
C ASP A 312 7.11 -14.37 1.92
N GLU A 313 8.18 -15.11 1.60
CA GLU A 313 8.29 -16.54 1.94
C GLU A 313 9.08 -16.70 3.24
N THR A 314 10.19 -15.96 3.35
CA THR A 314 10.91 -15.79 4.62
C THR A 314 10.22 -14.72 5.48
N PRO A 315 10.14 -14.87 6.82
CA PRO A 315 9.57 -13.85 7.70
C PRO A 315 10.13 -12.45 7.42
N ARG A 316 9.22 -11.47 7.28
CA ARG A 316 9.54 -10.11 6.83
C ARG A 316 10.66 -9.45 7.63
N HIS A 317 10.67 -9.58 8.96
CA HIS A 317 11.68 -8.95 9.82
C HIS A 317 13.12 -9.45 9.53
N LEU A 318 13.28 -10.64 8.96
CA LEU A 318 14.58 -11.16 8.51
C LEU A 318 15.01 -10.55 7.17
N ARG A 319 14.02 -10.27 6.29
CA ARG A 319 14.24 -9.58 5.01
C ARG A 319 14.49 -8.10 5.20
N VAL A 320 13.73 -7.46 6.09
CA VAL A 320 13.71 -6.04 6.38
C VAL A 320 13.70 -5.87 7.91
N PRO A 321 14.86 -5.63 8.56
CA PRO A 321 14.94 -5.50 10.01
C PRO A 321 14.52 -4.09 10.48
N TYR A 322 13.24 -3.74 10.28
CA TYR A 322 12.65 -2.46 10.73
C TYR A 322 12.15 -2.50 12.18
N ARG A 323 12.29 -3.65 12.87
CA ARG A 323 11.99 -3.85 14.29
C ARG A 323 13.22 -4.41 15.01
N GLN A 324 13.44 -4.00 16.26
CA GLN A 324 14.51 -4.57 17.07
C GLN A 324 14.15 -6.02 17.43
N ALA A 325 15.15 -6.88 17.58
CA ALA A 325 14.95 -8.26 18.01
C ALA A 325 14.64 -8.33 19.52
N GLY A 326 13.49 -8.92 19.87
CA GLY A 326 13.01 -9.12 21.23
C GLY A 326 11.49 -8.92 21.38
N ARG A 327 10.84 -9.78 22.18
CA ARG A 327 9.38 -9.76 22.46
C ARG A 327 8.78 -8.44 22.96
N ASN A 328 9.61 -7.49 23.38
CA ASN A 328 9.21 -6.16 23.90
C ASN A 328 10.03 -5.02 23.27
N SER A 329 10.82 -5.29 22.23
CA SER A 329 11.68 -4.27 21.65
C SER A 329 10.92 -3.46 20.62
N GLY A 330 11.03 -2.14 20.75
CA GLY A 330 10.36 -1.19 19.88
C GLY A 330 10.88 -1.24 18.43
N PRO A 331 10.39 -0.34 17.57
CA PRO A 331 10.87 -0.21 16.19
C PRO A 331 12.41 -0.11 16.15
N SER A 332 13.05 -0.81 15.20
CA SER A 332 14.47 -0.65 14.87
C SER A 332 14.58 0.70 14.19
N ARG A 333 14.83 1.73 14.99
CA ARG A 333 14.83 3.10 14.50
C ARG A 333 16.18 3.40 13.86
N ILE A 334 16.38 2.91 12.63
CA ILE A 334 17.39 3.51 11.77
C ILE A 334 16.92 4.93 11.50
N GLU A 335 17.62 5.89 12.08
CA GLU A 335 17.35 7.31 11.87
C GLU A 335 18.10 7.79 10.63
N HIS A 336 17.56 8.81 9.96
CA HIS A 336 18.20 9.45 8.80
C HIS A 336 18.54 10.91 9.14
N PRO A 337 19.71 11.19 9.75
CA PRO A 337 19.99 12.49 10.37
C PRO A 337 19.92 13.69 9.42
N ASN A 338 20.17 13.51 8.12
CA ASN A 338 20.21 14.61 7.16
C ASN A 338 18.86 14.88 6.47
N THR A 339 17.92 13.94 6.55
CA THR A 339 16.61 14.06 5.89
C THR A 339 15.43 13.99 6.86
N GLY A 340 15.61 13.38 8.04
CA GLY A 340 14.51 13.06 8.95
C GLY A 340 13.48 12.12 8.34
N ALA A 341 13.83 11.41 7.27
CA ALA A 341 12.88 10.60 6.53
C ALA A 341 12.32 9.49 7.42
N VAL A 342 11.00 9.37 7.51
CA VAL A 342 10.34 8.34 8.34
C VAL A 342 9.46 7.40 7.54
N GLY A 343 9.11 7.76 6.31
CA GLY A 343 8.21 6.97 5.47
C GLY A 343 7.96 7.55 4.10
N VAL A 344 7.14 6.89 3.29
CA VAL A 344 6.78 7.36 1.93
C VAL A 344 5.46 8.12 1.96
N ALA A 345 5.50 9.39 1.54
CA ALA A 345 4.33 10.27 1.54
C ALA A 345 3.52 10.19 0.25
N LYS A 346 4.20 10.05 -0.89
CA LYS A 346 3.53 10.04 -2.19
C LYS A 346 4.30 9.19 -3.20
N VAL A 347 3.55 8.43 -3.98
CA VAL A 347 4.00 7.85 -5.25
C VAL A 347 3.15 8.47 -6.36
N GLN A 348 3.80 9.11 -7.32
CA GLN A 348 3.13 9.76 -8.44
C GLN A 348 3.65 9.17 -9.74
N VAL A 349 2.75 8.60 -10.53
CA VAL A 349 3.09 7.87 -11.76
C VAL A 349 2.61 8.67 -12.96
N THR A 350 3.53 8.99 -13.87
CA THR A 350 3.18 9.48 -15.20
C THR A 350 3.11 8.28 -16.16
N PRO A 351 1.96 8.02 -16.80
CA PRO A 351 1.82 6.88 -17.71
C PRO A 351 2.89 6.87 -18.80
N ALA A 352 3.46 5.70 -19.07
CA ALA A 352 4.38 5.47 -20.16
C ALA A 352 3.61 5.44 -21.50
N PRO A 353 4.30 5.72 -22.63
CA PRO A 353 3.69 5.54 -23.95
C PRO A 353 3.10 4.13 -24.10
N GLY A 354 1.83 4.04 -24.49
CA GLY A 354 1.11 2.77 -24.63
C GLY A 354 0.54 2.18 -23.34
N VAL A 355 0.64 2.88 -22.20
CA VAL A 355 -0.03 2.50 -20.96
C VAL A 355 -1.18 3.45 -20.67
N SER A 356 -2.40 2.92 -20.63
CA SER A 356 -3.60 3.72 -20.41
C SER A 356 -3.74 4.16 -18.94
N ALA A 357 -3.84 5.48 -18.71
CA ALA A 357 -4.16 6.07 -17.40
C ALA A 357 -5.45 5.47 -16.81
N ARG A 358 -6.46 5.23 -17.65
CA ARG A 358 -7.73 4.62 -17.25
C ARG A 358 -7.52 3.17 -16.78
N SER A 359 -6.69 2.40 -17.50
CA SER A 359 -6.40 1.01 -17.08
C SER A 359 -5.59 0.98 -15.78
N LEU A 360 -4.64 1.89 -15.59
CA LEU A 360 -3.90 2.02 -14.34
C LEU A 360 -4.83 2.41 -13.18
N GLY A 361 -5.72 3.39 -13.39
CA GLY A 361 -6.68 3.81 -12.38
C GLY A 361 -7.64 2.69 -11.95
N ARG A 362 -8.06 1.82 -12.89
CA ARG A 362 -8.84 0.61 -12.56
C ARG A 362 -8.05 -0.36 -11.68
N LEU A 363 -6.80 -0.65 -12.02
CA LEU A 363 -5.93 -1.50 -11.20
C LEU A 363 -5.71 -0.88 -9.81
N TYR A 364 -5.42 0.42 -9.74
CA TYR A 364 -5.24 1.10 -8.46
C TYR A 364 -6.50 1.08 -7.60
N GLY A 365 -7.68 1.26 -8.18
CA GLY A 365 -8.95 1.16 -7.44
C GLY A 365 -9.28 -0.24 -6.91
N GLU A 366 -8.66 -1.29 -7.46
CA GLU A 366 -8.82 -2.66 -6.98
C GLU A 366 -7.81 -3.05 -5.90
N VAL A 367 -6.65 -2.38 -5.87
CA VAL A 367 -5.55 -2.65 -4.94
C VAL A 367 -5.60 -1.71 -3.73
N PHE A 368 -5.97 -0.46 -3.93
CA PHE A 368 -5.93 0.61 -2.94
C PHE A 368 -7.31 1.23 -2.74
N PRO A 369 -7.69 1.61 -1.51
CA PRO A 369 -8.91 2.35 -1.30
C PRO A 369 -8.80 3.75 -1.93
N SER A 370 -9.91 4.22 -2.49
CA SER A 370 -10.01 5.60 -2.99
C SER A 370 -9.81 6.58 -1.85
N SER A 371 -9.12 7.69 -2.13
CA SER A 371 -9.04 8.81 -1.18
C SER A 371 -10.27 9.71 -1.32
N ASP A 372 -10.77 10.24 -0.19
CA ASP A 372 -11.88 11.21 -0.19
C ASP A 372 -11.47 12.61 -0.71
N ALA A 373 -10.21 12.78 -1.14
CA ALA A 373 -9.54 14.07 -1.24
C ALA A 373 -9.46 14.68 -2.66
N GLY A 374 -10.12 14.12 -3.68
CA GLY A 374 -9.97 14.56 -5.07
C GLY A 374 -11.28 14.82 -5.83
N GLY A 375 -11.33 15.92 -6.58
CA GLY A 375 -12.29 16.08 -7.69
C GLY A 375 -11.95 15.14 -8.86
N ALA A 376 -12.85 15.03 -9.85
CA ALA A 376 -12.78 14.04 -10.93
C ALA A 376 -11.49 14.04 -11.79
N GLU A 377 -10.65 15.08 -11.72
CA GLU A 377 -9.42 15.24 -12.50
C GLU A 377 -8.14 14.79 -11.77
N ASP A 378 -8.17 14.63 -10.43
CA ASP A 378 -7.03 14.21 -9.60
C ASP A 378 -7.38 12.92 -8.84
N GLN A 379 -7.52 11.81 -9.57
CA GLN A 379 -7.73 10.51 -8.93
C GLN A 379 -6.51 10.17 -8.05
N ALA A 380 -6.78 10.03 -6.75
CA ALA A 380 -5.79 9.66 -5.76
C ALA A 380 -6.30 8.48 -4.93
N TRP A 381 -5.39 7.56 -4.63
CA TRP A 381 -5.63 6.41 -3.77
C TRP A 381 -4.78 6.49 -2.52
N THR A 382 -5.25 5.89 -1.44
CA THR A 382 -4.54 5.89 -0.17
C THR A 382 -3.44 4.82 -0.18
N LEU A 383 -2.22 5.21 0.16
CA LEU A 383 -1.09 4.30 0.35
C LEU A 383 -0.87 4.06 1.85
N PHE A 384 -1.02 2.81 2.27
CA PHE A 384 -0.68 2.38 3.62
C PHE A 384 0.77 1.91 3.71
N ALA A 385 1.35 2.04 4.90
CA ALA A 385 2.66 1.50 5.25
C ALA A 385 2.51 0.61 6.49
N PRO A 386 3.34 -0.44 6.65
CA PRO A 386 3.26 -1.39 7.76
C PRO A 386 3.09 -0.78 9.15
N GLU A 387 3.87 0.27 9.46
CA GLU A 387 3.84 1.00 10.73
C GLU A 387 3.45 2.48 10.55
N GLY A 388 2.92 2.86 9.39
CA GLY A 388 2.72 4.26 9.00
C GLY A 388 1.94 5.08 10.03
N THR A 389 0.85 4.51 10.58
CA THR A 389 -0.03 5.18 11.56
C THR A 389 0.66 5.57 12.87
N ARG A 390 1.85 5.02 13.16
CA ARG A 390 2.67 5.42 14.31
C ARG A 390 3.48 6.70 14.06
N TYR A 391 3.72 7.05 12.80
CA TYR A 391 4.69 8.07 12.41
C TYR A 391 4.09 9.21 11.59
N HIS A 392 3.10 8.91 10.75
CA HIS A 392 2.53 9.87 9.81
C HIS A 392 1.10 9.50 9.42
N ARG A 393 0.41 10.44 8.77
CA ARG A 393 -0.86 10.17 8.08
C ARG A 393 -0.66 9.26 6.86
N ASP A 394 -1.74 8.67 6.35
CA ASP A 394 -1.65 7.80 5.18
C ASP A 394 -1.06 8.54 3.95
N GLY A 395 -0.27 7.81 3.16
CA GLY A 395 0.34 8.32 1.95
C GLY A 395 -0.66 8.37 0.78
N SER A 396 -0.19 8.85 -0.37
CA SER A 396 -1.03 8.98 -1.58
C SER A 396 -0.38 8.39 -2.82
N LEU A 397 -1.19 7.72 -3.64
CA LEU A 397 -0.87 7.30 -4.99
C LEU A 397 -1.64 8.17 -5.97
N GLN A 398 -0.96 8.71 -6.98
CA GLN A 398 -1.57 9.59 -7.97
C GLN A 398 -1.11 9.21 -9.38
N ILE A 399 -2.01 9.37 -10.36
CA ILE A 399 -1.66 9.34 -11.78
C ILE A 399 -1.54 10.79 -12.25
N GLN A 400 -0.40 11.13 -12.84
CA GLN A 400 -0.21 12.42 -13.49
C GLN A 400 -0.38 12.25 -15.00
N THR A 401 -1.36 12.95 -15.59
CA THR A 401 -1.68 12.85 -17.03
C THR A 401 -0.85 13.79 -17.92
N SER A 402 0.07 14.56 -17.34
CA SER A 402 0.99 15.42 -18.10
C SER A 402 1.86 14.60 -19.06
N SER A 403 2.09 15.10 -20.26
CA SER A 403 2.99 14.49 -21.25
C SER A 403 4.48 14.72 -20.93
N GLU A 404 4.79 15.63 -20.01
CA GLU A 404 6.15 15.87 -19.56
C GLU A 404 6.62 14.68 -18.70
N LYS A 405 7.74 14.05 -19.10
CA LYS A 405 8.36 12.90 -18.41
C LYS A 405 7.45 11.66 -18.37
N ALA A 406 6.84 11.31 -19.52
CA ALA A 406 6.11 10.05 -19.67
C ALA A 406 6.91 8.85 -19.14
N GLY A 407 6.24 7.95 -18.42
CA GLY A 407 6.85 6.74 -17.86
C GLY A 407 7.64 6.94 -16.55
N HIS A 408 7.70 8.16 -16.01
CA HIS A 408 8.42 8.44 -14.77
C HIS A 408 7.58 8.20 -13.52
N VAL A 409 8.26 7.78 -12.45
CA VAL A 409 7.73 7.71 -11.09
C VAL A 409 8.41 8.77 -10.23
N VAL A 410 7.62 9.55 -9.51
CA VAL A 410 8.09 10.55 -8.55
C VAL A 410 7.70 10.11 -7.15
N VAL A 411 8.63 10.20 -6.21
CA VAL A 411 8.43 9.79 -4.82
C VAL A 411 8.69 10.97 -3.89
N SER A 412 7.78 11.16 -2.93
CA SER A 412 7.93 12.10 -1.82
C SER A 412 8.03 11.32 -0.51
N LEU A 413 8.82 11.81 0.44
CA LEU A 413 9.05 11.17 1.73
C LEU A 413 8.48 12.01 2.86
N TYR A 414 7.93 11.37 3.88
CA TYR A 414 7.62 12.05 5.14
C TYR A 414 8.91 12.37 5.89
N THR A 415 8.98 13.56 6.50
CA THR A 415 10.08 13.99 7.36
C THR A 415 9.59 14.43 8.73
N ASP A 416 10.30 14.02 9.78
CA ASP A 416 10.11 14.52 11.15
C ASP A 416 10.87 15.85 11.41
N LYS A 417 11.65 16.31 10.43
CA LYS A 417 12.39 17.58 10.48
C LYS A 417 11.59 18.73 9.87
N LYS A 418 10.99 19.53 10.74
CA LYS A 418 10.14 20.68 10.34
C LYS A 418 10.87 21.67 9.42
N GLU A 419 12.16 21.89 9.63
CA GLU A 419 13.00 22.79 8.84
C GLU A 419 13.25 22.32 7.39
N LEU A 420 13.01 21.03 7.11
CA LEU A 420 13.21 20.42 5.80
C LEU A 420 11.90 20.25 5.00
N VAL A 421 10.75 20.53 5.60
CA VAL A 421 9.44 20.40 4.91
C VAL A 421 9.39 21.30 3.67
N GLY A 422 8.94 20.75 2.55
CA GLY A 422 8.89 21.39 1.23
C GLY A 422 10.24 21.48 0.52
N ARG A 423 11.33 21.00 1.12
CA ARG A 423 12.64 20.93 0.45
C ARG A 423 12.72 19.71 -0.45
N LYS A 424 13.55 19.81 -1.48
CA LYS A 424 14.00 18.66 -2.28
C LYS A 424 15.38 18.24 -1.82
N VAL A 425 15.56 16.95 -1.57
CA VAL A 425 16.83 16.34 -1.19
C VAL A 425 17.23 15.29 -2.22
N GLY A 426 18.53 15.14 -2.44
CA GLY A 426 19.07 14.26 -3.47
C GLY A 426 20.16 14.95 -4.28
N GLY A 427 20.44 14.40 -5.45
CA GLY A 427 21.54 14.87 -6.28
C GLY A 427 21.56 14.25 -7.67
N GLU A 428 22.39 14.84 -8.51
CA GLU A 428 22.66 14.35 -9.86
C GLU A 428 23.48 13.07 -9.81
N VAL A 429 23.11 12.11 -10.66
CA VAL A 429 23.77 10.82 -10.78
C VAL A 429 24.65 10.80 -12.02
N GLU A 430 24.03 10.85 -13.21
CA GLU A 430 24.71 10.93 -14.50
C GLU A 430 23.75 11.41 -15.61
N GLY A 431 24.27 12.04 -16.67
CA GLY A 431 23.51 12.33 -17.89
C GLY A 431 22.31 13.28 -17.69
N GLY A 432 22.38 14.20 -16.72
CA GLY A 432 21.26 15.09 -16.37
C GLY A 432 20.09 14.38 -15.66
N LYS A 433 20.28 13.11 -15.25
CA LYS A 433 19.36 12.38 -14.38
C LYS A 433 19.84 12.45 -12.95
N GLY A 434 18.90 12.43 -12.02
CA GLY A 434 19.19 12.55 -10.61
C GLY A 434 18.06 12.00 -9.76
N ILE A 435 18.42 11.62 -8.56
CA ILE A 435 17.50 11.10 -7.56
C ILE A 435 17.09 12.27 -6.70
N TRP A 436 15.79 12.53 -6.60
CA TRP A 436 15.25 13.66 -5.86
C TRP A 436 13.99 13.23 -5.12
N PHE A 437 13.92 13.58 -3.85
CA PHE A 437 12.75 13.38 -3.00
C PHE A 437 12.28 14.73 -2.48
N GLU A 438 10.99 14.99 -2.60
CA GLU A 438 10.35 16.09 -1.87
C GLU A 438 10.02 15.63 -0.46
N LEU A 439 10.34 16.45 0.53
CA LEU A 439 10.09 16.15 1.93
C LEU A 439 8.77 16.78 2.40
N VAL A 440 7.89 15.95 2.95
CA VAL A 440 6.55 16.31 3.41
C VAL A 440 6.51 16.19 4.93
N GLY A 441 5.96 17.18 5.63
CA GLY A 441 5.83 17.10 7.10
C GLY A 441 4.86 15.99 7.51
N VAL A 442 5.25 15.22 8.54
CA VAL A 442 4.41 14.21 9.20
C VAL A 442 3.08 14.78 9.69
#